data_AF-A0A523F3N9-F1
#
_entry.id   AF-A0A523F3N9-F1
#
_cell.length_a   1.000
_cell.length_b   1.000
_cell.length_c   1.000
_cell.angle_alpha   90.00
_cell.angle_beta   90.00
_cell.angle_gamma   90.00
#
_symmetry.space_group_name_H-M   'P 1'
#
loop_
_entity.id
_entity.type
_entity.pdbx_description
1 polymer ?
#
loop_
_entity_poly.entity_id
_entity_poly.type
_entity_poly.pdbx_seq_one_letter_code
_entity_poly.pdbx_strand_id
1 'polypeptide(L)'
;MPVSKGRKKAKKQPTPPSHKPTAIDEKGPSPTWYVAIMFGLMALGIAIILLNYVGLLPGETNNKYLLSGLAAIGVGFAMTMDYR
;
A
#
# COMPACT_ATOMS: atom_id res chain seq x y z
N MET A 1 51.94 -50.40 -6.02
CA MET A 1 52.01 -48.96 -5.70
C MET A 1 50.62 -48.50 -5.29
N PRO A 2 50.38 -47.83 -4.14
CA PRO A 2 49.06 -47.30 -3.85
C PRO A 2 48.91 -45.93 -4.53
N VAL A 3 47.89 -45.81 -5.37
CA VAL A 3 47.52 -44.54 -6.02
C VAL A 3 46.81 -43.67 -4.98
N SER A 4 47.34 -42.47 -4.73
CA SER A 4 46.72 -41.50 -3.83
C SER A 4 45.40 -41.02 -4.43
N LYS A 5 44.30 -41.33 -3.74
CA LYS A 5 42.96 -40.88 -4.12
C LYS A 5 42.86 -39.38 -3.84
N GLY A 6 42.88 -38.57 -4.90
CA GLY A 6 42.86 -37.11 -4.83
C GLY A 6 41.69 -36.58 -3.99
N ARG A 7 42.00 -35.83 -2.93
CA ARG A 7 41.02 -35.21 -2.04
C ARG A 7 40.33 -34.06 -2.79
N LYS A 8 39.06 -34.22 -3.16
CA LYS A 8 38.26 -33.14 -3.75
C LYS A 8 38.11 -32.01 -2.72
N LYS A 9 38.65 -30.82 -3.05
CA LYS A 9 38.44 -29.60 -2.27
C LYS A 9 36.95 -29.24 -2.32
N ALA A 10 36.31 -29.19 -1.16
CA ALA A 10 34.96 -28.67 -1.03
C ALA A 10 34.96 -27.22 -1.51
N LYS A 11 34.24 -26.92 -2.60
CA LYS A 11 33.94 -25.55 -3.00
C LYS A 11 33.14 -24.91 -1.87
N LYS A 12 33.77 -24.02 -1.10
CA LYS A 12 33.05 -23.07 -0.24
C LYS A 12 32.29 -22.13 -1.16
N GLN A 13 31.09 -22.54 -1.53
CA GLN A 13 30.13 -21.65 -2.18
C GLN A 13 29.68 -20.68 -1.10
N PRO A 14 29.83 -19.36 -1.28
CA PRO A 14 29.25 -18.39 -0.36
C PRO A 14 27.75 -18.66 -0.31
N THR A 15 27.24 -19.02 0.87
CA THR A 15 25.79 -19.09 1.08
C THR A 15 25.20 -17.72 0.74
N PRO A 16 24.09 -17.64 -0.01
CA PRO A 16 23.43 -16.37 -0.27
C PRO A 16 23.16 -15.69 1.09
N PRO A 17 23.35 -14.36 1.20
CA PRO A 17 23.10 -13.66 2.43
C PRO A 17 21.66 -13.95 2.85
N SER A 18 21.50 -14.55 4.03
CA SER A 18 20.19 -14.73 4.65
C SER A 18 19.62 -13.34 4.87
N HIS A 19 18.63 -12.97 4.05
CA HIS A 19 17.87 -11.75 4.25
C HIS A 19 17.11 -11.95 5.55
N LYS A 20 17.67 -11.46 6.65
CA LYS A 20 16.93 -11.37 7.90
C LYS A 20 15.80 -10.37 7.61
N PRO A 21 14.53 -10.76 7.75
CA PRO A 21 13.43 -9.82 7.61
C PRO A 21 13.75 -8.66 8.55
N THR A 22 13.90 -7.47 7.97
CA THR A 22 14.01 -6.27 8.81
C THR A 22 12.64 -6.02 9.43
N ALA A 23 12.53 -5.25 10.52
CA ALA A 23 11.23 -4.93 11.12
C ALA A 23 10.22 -4.30 10.12
N ILE A 24 10.71 -3.84 8.96
CA ILE A 24 9.92 -3.36 7.82
C ILE A 24 9.23 -4.52 7.07
N ASP A 25 9.85 -5.70 6.99
CA ASP A 25 9.28 -6.91 6.40
C ASP A 25 8.20 -7.57 7.27
N GLU A 26 8.14 -7.27 8.57
CA GLU A 26 7.15 -7.89 9.49
C GLU A 26 5.72 -7.41 9.23
N LYS A 27 5.57 -6.17 8.74
CA LYS A 27 4.31 -5.69 8.18
C LYS A 27 4.19 -6.27 6.77
N GLY A 28 3.77 -7.54 6.68
CA GLY A 28 3.48 -8.21 5.41
C GLY A 28 2.58 -7.37 4.49
N PRO A 29 2.53 -7.71 3.18
CA PRO A 29 1.94 -6.86 2.14
C PRO A 29 0.54 -6.38 2.51
N SER A 30 0.31 -5.08 2.32
CA SER A 30 -0.99 -4.47 2.56
C SER A 30 -2.09 -5.18 1.75
N PRO A 31 -3.23 -5.52 2.37
CA PRO A 31 -4.29 -6.23 1.67
C PRO A 31 -4.82 -5.43 0.48
N THR A 32 -5.14 -6.10 -0.64
CA THR A 32 -5.64 -5.43 -1.85
C THR A 32 -6.96 -4.67 -1.63
N TRP A 33 -7.80 -5.12 -0.68
CA TRP A 33 -9.02 -4.42 -0.29
C TRP A 33 -8.72 -3.05 0.35
N TYR A 34 -7.60 -2.93 1.07
CA TYR A 34 -7.17 -1.69 1.70
C TYR A 34 -6.85 -0.64 0.64
N VAL A 35 -6.07 -1.03 -0.38
CA VAL A 35 -5.75 -0.18 -1.53
C VAL A 35 -7.02 0.24 -2.27
N ALA A 36 -7.97 -0.68 -2.46
CA ALA A 36 -9.25 -0.40 -3.09
C ALA A 36 -10.08 0.63 -2.30
N ILE A 37 -10.13 0.52 -0.96
CA ILE A 37 -10.84 1.50 -0.12
C ILE A 37 -10.13 2.85 -0.11
N MET A 38 -8.80 2.87 -0.03
CA MET A 38 -7.99 4.10 -0.04
C MET A 38 -8.24 4.93 -1.31
N PHE A 39 -8.10 4.29 -2.48
CA PHE A 39 -8.40 4.95 -3.76
C PHE A 39 -9.89 5.22 -3.93
N GLY A 40 -10.74 4.32 -3.44
CA GLY A 40 -12.20 4.48 -3.45
C GLY A 40 -12.65 5.73 -2.69
N LEU A 41 -12.14 5.96 -1.48
CA LEU A 41 -12.48 7.15 -0.68
C LEU A 41 -12.01 8.45 -1.34
N MET A 42 -10.81 8.45 -1.90
CA MET A 42 -10.27 9.61 -2.62
C MET A 42 -11.13 9.94 -3.84
N ALA A 43 -11.42 8.94 -4.69
CA ALA A 43 -12.28 9.12 -5.86
C ALA A 43 -13.71 9.51 -5.48
N LEU A 44 -14.26 8.91 -4.42
CA LEU A 44 -15.59 9.22 -3.91
C LEU A 44 -15.68 10.64 -3.38
N GLY A 45 -14.67 11.10 -2.62
CA GLY A 45 -14.63 12.47 -2.11
C GLY A 45 -14.58 13.50 -3.24
N ILE A 46 -13.80 13.24 -4.29
CA ILE A 46 -13.79 14.07 -5.51
C ILE A 46 -15.17 14.04 -6.18
N ALA A 47 -15.76 12.85 -6.35
CA ALA A 47 -17.07 12.72 -6.96
C ALA A 47 -18.16 13.49 -6.18
N ILE A 48 -18.14 13.46 -4.85
CA ILE A 48 -19.07 14.23 -4.01
C ILE A 48 -18.91 15.73 -4.24
N ILE A 49 -17.67 16.23 -4.30
CA ILE A 49 -17.40 17.65 -4.58
C ILE A 49 -17.94 18.02 -5.97
N LEU A 50 -17.64 17.20 -6.98
CA LEU A 50 -18.15 17.42 -8.34
C LEU A 50 -19.68 17.43 -8.36
N LEU A 51 -20.34 16.39 -7.83
CA LEU A 51 -21.81 16.27 -7.79
C LEU A 51 -22.48 17.43 -7.05
N ASN A 52 -21.86 17.94 -5.99
CA ASN A 52 -22.31 19.12 -5.28
C ASN A 52 -22.27 20.38 -6.15
N TYR A 53 -21.24 20.52 -7.00
CA TYR A 53 -21.06 21.67 -7.88
C TYR A 53 -21.83 21.57 -9.22
N VAL A 54 -22.11 20.38 -9.75
CA VAL A 54 -22.94 20.24 -10.97
C VAL A 54 -24.43 20.42 -10.69
N GLY A 55 -24.83 20.69 -9.44
CA GLY A 55 -26.23 20.86 -9.06
C GLY A 55 -27.06 19.57 -9.08
N LEU A 56 -26.41 18.41 -9.08
CA LEU A 56 -27.06 17.09 -9.07
C LEU A 56 -27.55 16.68 -7.66
N LEU A 57 -27.04 17.34 -6.62
CA LEU A 57 -27.50 17.12 -5.24
C LEU A 57 -28.63 18.10 -4.87
N PRO A 58 -29.65 17.65 -4.11
CA PRO A 58 -30.76 18.49 -3.71
C PRO A 58 -30.30 19.58 -2.72
N GLY A 59 -30.67 20.82 -3.03
CA GLY A 59 -30.16 22.02 -2.37
C GLY A 59 -28.92 22.52 -3.08
N GLU A 60 -28.91 23.80 -3.46
CA GLU A 60 -27.76 24.53 -4.01
C GLU A 60 -26.45 24.19 -3.27
N THR A 61 -25.28 24.56 -3.84
CA THR A 61 -23.93 24.36 -3.29
C THR A 61 -23.89 24.38 -1.76
N ASN A 62 -24.03 23.20 -1.15
CA ASN A 62 -24.17 23.06 0.30
C ASN A 62 -22.83 22.68 0.93
N ASN A 63 -22.39 23.53 1.87
CA ASN A 63 -21.13 23.39 2.59
C ASN A 63 -20.98 22.05 3.32
N LYS A 64 -22.09 21.38 3.67
CA LYS A 64 -22.08 20.04 4.27
C LYS A 64 -21.54 18.98 3.32
N TYR A 65 -21.92 19.02 2.03
CA TYR A 65 -21.40 18.08 1.04
C TYR A 65 -19.93 18.36 0.75
N LEU A 66 -19.53 19.63 0.69
CA LEU A 66 -18.14 20.03 0.55
C LEU A 66 -17.27 19.52 1.72
N LEU A 67 -17.75 19.69 2.95
CA LEU A 67 -17.08 19.17 4.14
C LEU A 67 -16.99 17.64 4.13
N SER A 68 -18.06 16.95 3.71
CA SER A 68 -18.04 15.48 3.61
C SER A 68 -17.06 14.97 2.55
N GLY A 69 -16.98 15.63 1.38
CA GLY A 69 -16.02 15.29 0.34
C GLY A 69 -14.58 15.54 0.79
N LEU A 70 -14.35 16.66 1.48
CA LEU A 70 -13.04 16.97 2.06
C LEU A 70 -12.64 15.96 3.14
N ALA A 71 -13.57 15.59 4.03
CA ALA A 71 -13.32 14.57 5.05
C ALA A 71 -13.02 13.20 4.42
N ALA A 72 -13.75 12.80 3.37
CA ALA A 72 -13.50 11.55 2.65
C ALA A 72 -12.10 11.52 2.02
N ILE A 73 -11.68 12.62 1.37
CA ILE A 73 -10.32 12.76 0.85
C ILE A 73 -9.29 12.71 1.99
N GLY A 74 -9.55 13.40 3.10
CA GLY A 74 -8.66 13.41 4.26
C GLY A 74 -8.47 12.02 4.88
N VAL A 75 -9.53 11.23 5.01
CA VAL A 75 -9.45 9.84 5.50
C VAL A 75 -8.73 8.95 4.49
N GLY A 76 -9.03 9.07 3.20
CA GLY A 76 -8.34 8.32 2.14
C GLY A 76 -6.84 8.67 2.08
N PHE A 77 -6.49 9.93 2.31
CA PHE A 77 -5.09 10.36 2.44
C PHE A 77 -4.44 9.82 3.71
N ALA A 78 -5.11 9.85 4.86
CA ALA A 78 -4.58 9.29 6.10
C ALA A 78 -4.30 7.77 5.99
N MET A 79 -5.10 7.04 5.20
CA MET A 79 -4.85 5.63 4.88
C MET A 79 -3.51 5.43 4.15
N THR A 80 -2.99 6.42 3.42
CA THR A 80 -1.66 6.31 2.80
C THR A 80 -0.53 6.31 3.84
N MET A 81 -0.76 6.86 5.04
CA MET A 81 0.26 6.95 6.09
C MET A 81 0.44 5.63 6.86
N ASP A 82 -0.61 4.81 6.98
CA ASP A 82 -0.52 3.45 7.53
C ASP A 82 -0.44 2.37 6.44
N TYR A 83 -0.21 2.80 5.18
CA TYR A 83 0.10 1.90 4.09
C TYR A 83 1.44 1.18 4.38
N ARG A 84 1.46 -0.12 4.07
CA ARG A 84 2.55 -1.06 4.34
C ARG A 84 3.13 -1.54 3.02
#